data_AF-A0A920SBI1-F1
#
_entry.id   AF-A0A920SBI1-F1
#
_cell.length_a   1.000
_cell.length_b   1.000
_cell.length_c   1.000
_cell.angle_alpha   90.00
_cell.angle_beta   90.00
_cell.angle_gamma   90.00
#
_symmetry.space_group_name_H-M   'P 1'
#
loop_
_entity.id
_entity.type
_entity.pdbx_description
1 polymer ?
#
loop_
_entity_poly.entity_id
_entity_poly.type
_entity_poly.pdbx_seq_one_letter_code
_entity_poly.pdbx_strand_id
1 'polypeptide(L)'
;MLRFFKRNRQENIEHTQDAVKPSRDRWFGKILSILQSSKLDDALWEELEEILISSDVGVDTSLRIIEELKETVKSQRLETGEDVFESLKNSLIAGMQPDNADSIWGDASNPGDPTLY
;
A
#
# COMPACT_ATOMS: atom_id res chain seq x y z
N MET A 1 16.01 17.11 -5.55
CA MET A 1 14.67 16.63 -5.92
C MET A 1 14.88 15.30 -6.66
N LEU A 2 14.45 14.17 -6.12
CA LEU A 2 14.67 12.86 -6.76
C LEU A 2 13.73 12.73 -7.96
N ARG A 3 14.31 12.53 -9.16
CA ARG A 3 13.59 12.28 -10.43
C ARG A 3 13.82 10.83 -10.82
N PHE A 4 12.79 10.01 -10.77
CA PHE A 4 12.92 8.54 -10.82
C PHE A 4 12.55 7.89 -12.16
N PHE A 5 11.84 8.57 -13.07
CA PHE A 5 11.13 7.90 -14.16
C PHE A 5 11.35 8.54 -15.55
N LYS A 6 11.72 7.72 -16.55
CA LYS A 6 11.89 8.11 -17.97
C LYS A 6 10.53 8.20 -18.69
N ARG A 7 10.48 8.84 -19.86
CA ARG A 7 9.29 9.28 -20.65
C ARG A 7 8.24 8.24 -21.08
N ASN A 8 8.21 7.03 -20.53
CA ASN A 8 7.18 6.05 -20.83
C ASN A 8 6.48 5.61 -19.54
N ARG A 9 5.39 6.30 -19.20
CA ARG A 9 4.59 6.00 -17.99
C ARG A 9 4.17 4.53 -17.94
N GLN A 10 3.80 3.94 -19.08
CA GLN A 10 3.36 2.56 -19.16
C GLN A 10 4.51 1.59 -18.80
N GLU A 11 5.69 1.81 -19.39
CA GLU A 11 6.90 1.02 -19.11
C GLU A 11 7.39 1.20 -17.67
N ASN A 12 7.30 2.40 -17.09
CA ASN A 12 7.64 2.58 -15.68
C ASN A 12 6.67 1.86 -14.74
N ILE A 13 5.37 1.85 -15.06
CA ILE A 13 4.38 1.10 -14.28
C ILE A 13 4.67 -0.39 -14.37
N GLU A 14 4.91 -0.91 -15.58
CA GLU A 14 5.26 -2.31 -15.81
C GLU A 14 6.53 -2.71 -15.05
N HIS A 15 7.62 -1.93 -15.20
CA HIS A 15 8.86 -2.15 -14.47
C HIS A 15 8.67 -2.07 -12.95
N THR A 16 7.86 -1.13 -12.45
CA THR A 16 7.56 -1.04 -11.01
C THR A 16 6.78 -2.26 -10.55
N GLN A 17 5.78 -2.71 -11.30
CA GLN A 17 5.01 -3.91 -10.99
C GLN A 17 5.90 -5.15 -10.93
N ASP A 18 6.82 -5.31 -11.89
CA ASP A 18 7.77 -6.43 -11.91
C ASP A 18 8.76 -6.37 -10.75
N ALA A 19 9.31 -5.18 -10.46
CA ALA A 19 10.26 -5.00 -9.37
C ALA A 19 9.65 -5.30 -7.99
N VAL A 20 8.39 -4.93 -7.76
CA VAL A 20 7.71 -5.16 -6.46
C VAL A 20 7.02 -6.51 -6.37
N LYS A 21 6.85 -7.23 -7.48
CA LYS A 21 6.14 -8.52 -7.53
C LYS A 21 6.63 -9.54 -6.51
N PRO A 22 7.95 -9.77 -6.30
CA PRO A 22 8.41 -10.76 -5.33
C PRO A 22 8.01 -10.40 -3.89
N SER A 23 8.14 -9.12 -3.52
CA SER A 23 7.68 -8.63 -2.24
C SER A 23 6.17 -8.83 -2.15
N ARG A 24 5.41 -8.34 -3.14
CA ARG A 24 3.95 -8.48 -3.28
C ARG A 24 3.46 -9.90 -3.04
N ASP A 25 3.98 -10.87 -3.78
CA ASP A 25 3.46 -12.22 -3.73
C ASP A 25 3.75 -12.89 -2.36
N ARG A 26 4.84 -12.50 -1.67
CA ARG A 26 5.21 -13.05 -0.35
C ARG A 26 4.30 -12.61 0.79
N TRP A 27 3.93 -11.33 0.87
CA TRP A 27 3.04 -10.80 1.92
C TRP A 27 1.56 -10.93 1.56
N PHE A 28 1.15 -10.68 0.31
CA PHE A 28 -0.26 -10.74 -0.10
C PHE A 28 -0.85 -12.13 0.17
N GLY A 29 -0.13 -13.19 -0.19
CA GLY A 29 -0.60 -14.55 0.03
C GLY A 29 -0.81 -14.86 1.52
N LYS A 30 0.08 -14.37 2.38
CA LYS A 30 -0.04 -14.54 3.84
C LYS A 30 -1.23 -13.78 4.39
N ILE A 31 -1.37 -12.50 4.06
CA ILE A 31 -2.47 -11.65 4.53
C ILE A 31 -3.81 -12.23 4.09
N LEU A 32 -3.93 -12.65 2.82
CA LEU A 32 -5.18 -13.23 2.33
C LEU A 32 -5.51 -14.54 3.04
N SER A 33 -4.50 -15.39 3.27
CA SER A 33 -4.67 -16.65 4.00
C SER A 33 -5.22 -16.42 5.41
N ILE A 34 -4.67 -15.46 6.17
CA ILE A 34 -5.10 -15.22 7.55
C ILE A 34 -6.52 -14.65 7.59
N LEU A 35 -6.83 -13.70 6.70
CA LEU A 35 -8.14 -13.05 6.63
C LEU A 35 -9.26 -14.01 6.19
N GLN A 36 -8.94 -15.04 5.40
CA GLN A 36 -9.89 -16.07 4.99
C GLN A 36 -10.10 -17.17 6.05
N SER A 37 -9.08 -17.45 6.86
CA SER A 37 -9.10 -18.57 7.81
C SER A 37 -9.60 -18.23 9.21
N SER A 38 -9.59 -16.95 9.57
CA SER A 38 -9.78 -16.50 10.95
C SER A 38 -11.03 -15.66 11.12
N LYS A 39 -11.62 -15.71 12.32
CA LYS A 39 -12.57 -14.69 12.75
C LYS A 39 -11.81 -13.37 12.93
N LEU A 40 -12.51 -12.25 12.78
CA LEU A 40 -11.97 -10.92 13.06
C LEU A 40 -11.82 -10.71 14.58
N ASP A 41 -10.90 -11.44 15.19
CA ASP A 41 -10.56 -11.43 16.61
C ASP A 41 -9.17 -10.86 16.85
N ASP A 42 -8.79 -10.70 18.12
CA ASP A 42 -7.52 -10.07 18.49
C ASP A 42 -6.30 -10.83 17.98
N ALA A 43 -6.38 -12.16 17.85
CA ALA A 43 -5.27 -12.96 17.31
C ALA A 43 -5.02 -12.67 15.82
N LEU A 44 -6.08 -12.49 15.02
CA LEU A 44 -5.94 -12.06 13.63
C LEU A 44 -5.26 -10.69 13.51
N TRP A 45 -5.62 -9.74 14.39
CA TRP A 45 -5.06 -8.39 14.35
C TRP A 45 -3.57 -8.38 14.72
N GLU A 46 -3.19 -9.16 15.74
CA GLU A 46 -1.78 -9.34 16.13
C GLU A 46 -0.97 -9.98 15.00
N GLU A 47 -1.48 -11.05 14.36
CA GLU A 47 -0.78 -11.70 13.25
C GLU A 47 -0.62 -10.77 12.03
N LEU A 48 -1.63 -9.96 11.73
CA LEU A 48 -1.55 -8.96 10.67
C LEU A 48 -0.49 -7.88 10.97
N GLU A 49 -0.42 -7.42 12.23
CA GLU A 49 0.61 -6.48 12.68
C GLU A 49 2.03 -7.05 12.51
N GLU A 50 2.25 -8.29 12.95
CA GLU A 50 3.54 -8.98 12.79
C GLU A 50 3.96 -9.08 11.33
N ILE A 51 3.02 -9.37 10.42
CA ILE A 51 3.28 -9.41 8.98
C ILE A 51 3.73 -8.04 8.48
N LEU A 52 3.06 -6.95 8.87
CA LEU A 52 3.43 -5.60 8.46
C LEU A 52 4.83 -5.22 8.98
N ILE A 53 5.12 -5.49 10.25
CA ILE A 53 6.43 -5.24 10.86
C ILE A 53 7.53 -6.02 10.11
N SER A 54 7.29 -7.30 9.81
CA SER A 54 8.25 -8.14 9.07
C SER A 54 8.44 -7.75 7.60
N SER A 55 7.57 -6.86 7.09
CA SER A 55 7.58 -6.36 5.71
C SER A 55 8.21 -4.95 5.60
N ASP A 56 9.04 -4.56 6.58
CA ASP A 56 9.73 -3.27 6.64
C ASP A 56 8.82 -2.04 6.79
N VAL A 57 7.59 -2.21 7.31
CA VAL A 57 6.67 -1.07 7.58
C VAL A 57 7.05 -0.32 8.86
N GLY A 58 7.65 -1.03 9.83
CA GLY A 58 8.01 -0.50 11.15
C GLY A 58 6.87 -0.58 12.17
N VAL A 59 7.22 -0.58 13.46
CA VAL A 59 6.28 -0.83 14.58
C VAL A 59 5.19 0.24 14.66
N ASP A 60 5.57 1.51 14.82
CA ASP A 60 4.60 2.61 15.02
C ASP A 60 3.62 2.75 13.85
N THR A 61 4.13 2.60 12.61
CA THR A 61 3.30 2.68 11.41
C THR A 61 2.36 1.49 11.31
N SER A 62 2.83 0.28 11.63
CA SER A 62 2.01 -0.94 11.60
C SER A 62 0.87 -0.84 12.61
N LEU A 63 1.17 -0.45 13.85
CA LEU A 63 0.16 -0.26 14.90
C LEU A 63 -0.93 0.71 14.46
N ARG A 64 -0.55 1.87 13.92
CA ARG A 64 -1.49 2.88 13.41
C ARG A 64 -2.39 2.33 12.29
N ILE A 65 -1.81 1.62 11.33
CA ILE A 65 -2.57 1.02 10.22
C ILE A 65 -3.60 0.01 10.76
N ILE A 66 -3.21 -0.81 11.74
CA ILE A 66 -4.11 -1.81 12.34
C ILE A 66 -5.25 -1.14 13.11
N GLU A 67 -4.96 -0.09 13.89
CA GLU A 67 -5.98 0.68 14.60
C GLU A 67 -7.00 1.32 13.64
N GLU A 68 -6.53 2.01 12.61
CA GLU A 68 -7.37 2.63 11.57
C GLU A 68 -8.22 1.57 10.83
N LEU A 69 -7.64 0.40 10.55
CA LEU A 69 -8.34 -0.72 9.92
C LEU A 69 -9.43 -1.30 10.83
N LYS A 70 -9.14 -1.53 12.11
CA LYS A 70 -10.13 -2.04 13.10
C LYS A 70 -11.32 -1.09 13.22
N GLU A 71 -11.08 0.23 13.24
CA GLU A 71 -12.14 1.24 13.24
C GLU A 71 -12.98 1.20 11.95
N THR A 72 -12.32 1.07 10.80
CA THR A 72 -12.98 1.00 9.50
C THR A 72 -13.86 -0.25 9.37
N VAL A 73 -13.34 -1.41 9.74
CA VAL A 73 -14.06 -2.69 9.74
C VAL A 73 -15.30 -2.62 10.62
N LYS A 74 -15.17 -2.04 11.82
CA LYS A 74 -16.30 -1.88 12.75
C LYS A 74 -17.34 -0.88 12.24
N SER A 75 -16.91 0.26 11.69
CA SER A 75 -17.81 1.31 11.22
C SER A 75 -18.57 0.91 9.96
N GLN A 76 -17.91 0.22 9.03
CA GLN A 76 -18.50 -0.23 7.77
C GLN A 76 -19.15 -1.61 7.87
N ARG A 77 -19.02 -2.30 9.02
CA ARG A 77 -19.51 -3.67 9.25
C ARG A 77 -19.01 -4.65 8.18
N LEU A 78 -17.69 -4.64 7.97
CA LEU A 78 -17.07 -5.58 7.04
C LEU A 78 -17.05 -6.97 7.65
N GLU A 79 -17.60 -7.95 6.93
CA GLU A 79 -17.79 -9.32 7.44
C GLU A 79 -16.89 -10.34 6.73
N THR A 80 -16.36 -10.01 5.55
CA THR A 80 -15.54 -10.93 4.75
C THR A 80 -14.06 -10.55 4.81
N GLY A 81 -13.18 -11.56 4.69
CA GLY A 81 -11.74 -11.34 4.62
C GLY A 81 -11.34 -10.49 3.41
N GLU A 82 -12.05 -10.64 2.30
CA GLU A 82 -11.87 -9.83 1.08
C GLU A 82 -12.19 -8.35 1.32
N ASP A 83 -13.28 -8.03 2.02
CA ASP A 83 -13.64 -6.64 2.33
C ASP A 83 -12.60 -6.00 3.26
N VAL A 84 -12.15 -6.74 4.27
CA VAL A 84 -11.10 -6.30 5.20
C VAL A 84 -9.79 -6.08 4.45
N PHE A 85 -9.48 -6.94 3.48
CA PHE A 85 -8.29 -6.82 2.65
C PHE A 85 -8.30 -5.58 1.76
N GLU A 86 -9.42 -5.28 1.12
CA GLU A 86 -9.58 -4.03 0.36
C GLU A 86 -9.49 -2.80 1.28
N SER A 87 -10.05 -2.87 2.48
CA SER A 87 -9.93 -1.81 3.48
C SER A 87 -8.47 -1.59 3.93
N LEU A 88 -7.69 -2.66 4.11
CA LEU A 88 -6.25 -2.57 4.41
C LEU A 88 -5.49 -1.86 3.28
N LYS A 89 -5.76 -2.21 2.01
CA LYS A 89 -5.14 -1.51 0.87
C LYS A 89 -5.43 -0.03 0.88
N ASN A 90 -6.68 0.35 1.13
CA ASN A 90 -7.08 1.76 1.18
C ASN A 90 -6.36 2.51 2.30
N SER A 91 -6.21 1.89 3.48
CA SER A 91 -5.49 2.47 4.62
C SER A 91 -4.01 2.70 4.28
N LEU A 92 -3.36 1.73 3.64
CA LEU A 92 -1.97 1.85 3.18
C LEU A 92 -1.79 2.98 2.14
N ILE A 93 -2.71 3.09 1.18
CA ILE A 93 -2.68 4.16 0.17
C ILE A 93 -2.88 5.53 0.83
N ALA A 94 -3.81 5.64 1.77
CA ALA A 94 -4.05 6.88 2.50
C ALA A 94 -2.81 7.33 3.28
N GLY A 95 -2.08 6.40 3.91
CA GLY A 95 -0.82 6.68 4.60
C GLY A 95 0.34 7.08 3.68
N MET A 96 0.21 6.92 2.37
CA MET A 96 1.23 7.24 1.36
C MET A 96 0.93 8.52 0.56
N GLN A 97 -0.17 9.24 0.86
CA GLN A 97 -0.50 10.46 0.13
C GLN A 97 0.50 11.59 0.45
N PRO A 98 1.19 12.17 -0.56
CA PRO A 98 2.11 13.26 -0.32
C PRO A 98 1.37 14.58 -0.05
N ASP A 99 1.84 15.35 0.94
CA ASP A 99 1.28 16.66 1.32
C ASP A 99 1.35 17.72 0.21
N ASN A 100 2.25 17.53 -0.77
CA ASN A 100 2.39 18.38 -1.97
C ASN A 100 2.77 17.49 -3.15
N ALA A 101 1.78 17.02 -3.91
CA ALA A 101 2.01 16.33 -5.17
C ALA A 101 2.36 17.33 -6.28
N ASP A 102 3.52 18.00 -6.18
CA ASP A 102 4.22 18.38 -7.42
C ASP A 102 4.38 17.09 -8.22
N SER A 103 3.97 17.09 -9.49
CA SER A 103 3.91 15.87 -10.28
C SER A 103 5.28 15.18 -10.28
N ILE A 104 5.38 14.04 -9.57
CA ILE A 104 6.57 13.17 -9.54
C ILE A 104 6.95 12.76 -10.98
N TRP A 105 5.94 12.73 -11.84
CA TRP A 105 6.01 12.54 -13.27
C TRP A 105 6.21 13.90 -13.94
N GLY A 106 7.32 14.13 -14.65
CA GLY A 106 7.52 15.41 -15.35
C GLY A 106 6.30 15.80 -16.19
N ASP A 107 5.89 17.07 -16.10
CA ASP A 107 4.80 17.62 -16.89
C ASP A 107 5.32 18.01 -18.29
N ALA A 108 5.08 17.16 -19.28
CA ALA A 108 5.46 17.40 -20.67
C ALA A 108 4.74 18.62 -21.30
N SER A 109 3.72 19.17 -20.64
CA SER A 109 3.05 20.40 -21.08
C SER A 109 3.75 21.67 -20.59
N ASN A 110 4.76 21.55 -19.72
CA ASN A 110 5.58 22.67 -19.27
C ASN A 110 6.76 22.91 -20.24
N PRO A 111 6.75 24.00 -21.03
CA PRO A 111 7.81 24.29 -22.01
C PRO A 111 9.17 24.63 -21.38
N GLY A 112 9.23 24.80 -20.05
CA GLY A 112 10.47 24.98 -19.30
C GLY A 112 11.08 23.70 -18.71
N ASP A 113 10.54 22.51 -19.01
CA ASP A 113 11.09 21.27 -18.46
C ASP A 113 12.45 20.92 -19.11
N PRO A 114 13.57 20.91 -18.37
CA PRO A 114 14.91 20.61 -18.92
C PRO A 114 15.07 19.18 -19.43
N THR A 115 14.03 18.33 -19.33
CA THR A 115 14.00 17.04 -20.04
C THR A 115 13.68 17.18 -21.53
N LEU A 116 13.17 18.34 -21.98
CA LEU A 116 12.78 18.63 -23.36
C LEU A 116 13.97 18.99 -24.28
N TYR A 117 15.20 19.03 -23.75
CA TYR A 117 16.45 19.23 -24.50
C TYR A 117 17.42 18.08 -24.28
#